data_AF-A0A7L4NNR2-F1
#
_entry.id   AF-A0A7L4NNR2-F1
#
_cell.length_a   1.000
_cell.length_b   1.000
_cell.length_c   1.000
_cell.angle_alpha   90.00
_cell.angle_beta   90.00
_cell.angle_gamma   90.00
#
_symmetry.space_group_name_H-M   'P 1'
#
loop_
_entity.id
_entity.type
_entity.pdbx_description
1 polymer ?
#
loop_
_entity_poly.entity_id
_entity_poly.type
_entity_poly.pdbx_seq_one_letter_code
_entity_poly.pdbx_strand_id
1 'polypeptide(L)'
;VVEAFFLNDRTEQYLEVELCPHGQHLLLLLSGKRRVWKEELPLEFEVTRMKTKWEGKVHLPWNYFPPCTNKFNAFAIHGSGEERKYEALYPVPRHELQEGQKPDL
;
A
#
# COMPACT_ATOMS: atom_id res chain seq x y z
N VAL A 1 -6.62 -4.78 5.48
CA VAL A 1 -6.27 -3.53 4.80
C VAL A 1 -5.97 -3.82 3.34
N VAL A 2 -6.05 -2.81 2.49
CA VAL A 2 -5.51 -2.89 1.13
C VAL A 2 -4.47 -1.79 1.00
N GLU A 3 -3.41 -2.09 0.26
CA GLU A 3 -2.28 -1.20 0.07
C GLU A 3 -2.01 -1.03 -1.43
N ALA A 4 -1.57 0.15 -1.83
CA ALA A 4 -1.16 0.47 -3.19
C ALA A 4 0.15 1.27 -3.18
N PHE A 5 1.07 0.87 -4.06
CA PHE A 5 2.42 1.44 -4.14
C PHE A 5 2.66 2.00 -5.53
N PHE A 6 3.10 3.24 -5.60
CA PHE A 6 3.42 3.95 -6.84
C PHE A 6 4.86 4.42 -6.78
N LEU A 7 5.74 3.80 -7.57
CA LEU A 7 7.19 3.95 -7.46
C LEU A 7 7.78 4.58 -8.74
N ASN A 8 8.73 5.49 -8.56
CA ASN A 8 9.73 5.82 -9.56
C ASN A 8 11.01 5.01 -9.24
N ASP A 9 11.35 4.05 -10.10
CA ASP A 9 12.46 3.12 -9.84
C ASP A 9 13.86 3.73 -9.98
N ARG A 10 14.00 4.88 -10.62
CA ARG A 10 15.29 5.57 -10.78
C ARG A 10 15.65 6.41 -9.56
N THR A 11 14.63 7.02 -8.94
CA THR A 11 14.82 7.90 -7.78
C THR A 11 14.53 7.19 -6.45
N GLU A 12 13.94 5.99 -6.52
CA GLU A 12 13.42 5.24 -5.37
C GLU A 12 12.37 6.00 -4.55
N GLN A 13 11.78 7.05 -5.12
CA GLN A 13 10.67 7.76 -4.50
C GLN A 13 9.37 7.03 -4.78
N TYR A 14 8.57 6.85 -3.74
CA TYR A 14 7.27 6.19 -3.88
C TYR A 14 6.20 6.80 -2.97
N LEU A 15 4.97 6.72 -3.46
CA LEU A 15 3.75 6.92 -2.68
C LEU A 15 3.24 5.54 -2.24
N GLU A 16 3.01 5.42 -0.95
CA GLU A 16 2.33 4.29 -0.32
C GLU A 16 0.96 4.75 0.16
N VAL A 17 -0.07 3.98 -0.18
CA VAL A 17 -1.48 4.25 0.15
C VAL A 17 -2.05 3.03 0.85
N GLU A 18 -2.38 3.15 2.12
CA GLU A 18 -3.05 2.09 2.89
C GLU A 18 -4.49 2.52 3.24
N LEU A 19 -5.44 1.61 3.02
CA LEU A 19 -6.87 1.84 3.25
C LEU A 19 -7.47 0.74 4.13
N CYS A 20 -8.22 1.16 5.15
CA CYS A 20 -8.88 0.28 6.09
C CYS A 20 -10.39 0.15 5.82
N PRO A 21 -11.01 -1.01 6.08
CA PRO A 21 -12.46 -1.17 5.96
C PRO A 21 -13.28 -0.29 6.91
N HIS A 22 -12.65 0.36 7.90
CA HIS A 22 -13.31 1.21 8.89
C HIS A 22 -13.12 2.72 8.61
N GLY A 23 -12.60 3.09 7.43
CA GLY A 23 -12.47 4.48 7.00
C GLY A 23 -11.14 5.14 7.34
N GLN A 24 -10.26 4.49 8.09
CA GLN A 24 -8.88 4.96 8.26
C GLN A 24 -8.10 4.79 6.97
N HIS A 25 -7.16 5.70 6.75
CA HIS A 25 -6.21 5.67 5.67
C HIS A 25 -4.85 6.14 6.17
N LEU A 26 -3.79 5.74 5.49
CA LEU A 26 -2.44 6.24 5.70
C LEU A 26 -1.78 6.45 4.35
N LEU A 27 -1.31 7.67 4.09
CA LEU A 27 -0.58 8.02 2.88
C LEU A 27 0.81 8.50 3.26
N LEU A 28 1.82 7.85 2.69
CA LEU A 28 3.23 8.13 2.96
C LEU A 28 3.94 8.48 1.65
N LEU A 29 4.82 9.47 1.71
CA LEU A 29 5.84 9.68 0.67
C LEU A 29 7.20 9.28 1.22
N LEU A 30 7.85 8.40 0.48
CA LEU A 30 9.12 7.79 0.86
C LEU A 30 10.18 8.02 -0.22
N SER A 31 11.45 7.96 0.16
CA SER A 31 12.61 8.05 -0.73
C SER A 31 13.64 6.98 -0.36
N GLY A 32 13.55 5.83 -1.01
CA GLY A 32 14.22 4.60 -0.61
C GLY A 32 13.41 3.83 0.44
N LYS A 33 13.77 2.56 0.64
CA LYS A 33 13.03 1.62 1.51
C LYS A 33 12.86 2.19 2.93
N ARG A 34 11.60 2.41 3.34
CA ARG A 34 11.17 2.87 4.69
C ARG A 34 11.71 4.25 5.11
N ARG A 35 12.13 5.07 4.15
CA ARG A 35 12.59 6.44 4.44
C ARG A 35 11.46 7.42 4.17
N VAL A 36 10.56 7.52 5.13
CA VAL A 36 9.44 8.46 5.10
C VAL A 36 9.98 9.89 5.19
N TRP A 37 9.49 10.76 4.31
CA TRP A 37 9.78 12.20 4.38
C TRP A 37 8.51 13.06 4.43
N LYS A 38 7.35 12.48 4.13
CA LYS A 38 6.02 13.00 4.47
C LYS A 38 5.09 11.86 4.84
N GLU A 39 4.23 12.11 5.82
CA GLU A 39 3.25 11.17 6.34
C GLU A 39 1.89 11.84 6.52
N GLU A 40 0.86 11.04 6.72
CA GLU A 40 -0.52 11.48 7.01
C GLU A 40 -1.06 12.49 5.99
N LEU A 41 -0.76 12.27 4.71
CA LEU A 41 -1.28 13.15 3.65
C LEU A 41 -2.81 13.11 3.62
N PRO A 42 -3.49 14.28 3.58
CA PRO A 42 -4.95 14.33 3.57
C PRO A 42 -5.57 13.56 2.41
N LEU A 43 -6.63 12.81 2.71
CA LEU A 43 -7.34 12.04 1.71
C LEU A 43 -8.83 11.95 2.02
N GLU A 44 -9.66 12.19 1.00
CA GLU A 44 -11.08 11.82 1.05
C GLU A 44 -11.24 10.35 0.64
N PHE A 45 -11.75 9.55 1.57
CA PHE A 45 -11.91 8.11 1.40
C PHE A 45 -13.33 7.68 1.76
N GLU A 46 -14.06 7.15 0.77
CA GLU A 46 -15.39 6.58 0.93
C GLU A 46 -15.29 5.08 1.15
N VAL A 47 -15.98 4.56 2.17
CA VAL A 47 -16.01 3.12 2.46
C VAL A 47 -17.43 2.62 2.65
N THR A 48 -17.78 1.56 1.92
CA THR A 48 -19.03 0.83 2.09
C THR A 48 -18.72 -0.58 2.58
N ARG A 49 -19.21 -0.92 3.78
CA ARG A 49 -19.02 -2.25 4.38
C ARG A 49 -20.25 -3.11 4.17
N MET A 50 -20.03 -4.37 3.82
CA MET A 50 -21.03 -5.42 3.78
C MET A 50 -20.67 -6.52 4.80
N LYS A 51 -21.48 -7.58 4.86
CA LYS A 51 -21.31 -8.66 5.85
C LYS A 51 -19.93 -9.35 5.79
N THR A 52 -19.40 -9.58 4.60
CA THR A 52 -18.15 -10.35 4.38
C THR A 52 -17.15 -9.64 3.48
N LYS A 53 -17.49 -8.46 2.98
CA LYS A 53 -16.67 -7.68 2.05
C LYS A 53 -16.84 -6.20 2.34
N TRP A 54 -15.94 -5.40 1.81
CA TRP A 54 -16.05 -3.96 1.83
C TRP A 54 -15.55 -3.41 0.49
N GLU A 55 -16.05 -2.24 0.13
CA GLU A 55 -15.63 -1.51 -1.05
C GLU A 55 -15.13 -0.13 -0.61
N GLY A 56 -14.00 0.28 -1.18
CA GLY A 56 -13.37 1.57 -0.90
C GLY A 56 -13.21 2.36 -2.18
N LYS A 57 -13.51 3.66 -2.14
CA LYS A 57 -13.31 4.59 -3.25
C LYS A 57 -12.52 5.81 -2.78
N VAL A 58 -11.53 6.18 -3.56
CA VAL A 58 -10.61 7.27 -3.25
C VAL A 58 -10.17 7.96 -4.54
N HIS A 59 -9.97 9.27 -4.47
CA HIS A 59 -9.31 10.05 -5.52
C HIS A 59 -7.95 10.52 -5.02
N LEU A 60 -6.88 9.98 -5.60
CA LEU A 60 -5.51 10.37 -5.24
C LEU A 60 -5.12 11.67 -5.97
N PRO A 61 -4.70 12.73 -5.25
CA PRO A 61 -4.19 13.95 -5.87
C PRO A 61 -2.94 13.68 -6.72
N TRP A 62 -2.90 14.23 -7.95
CA TRP A 62 -1.76 14.06 -8.86
C TRP A 62 -0.43 14.53 -8.28
N ASN A 63 -0.44 15.55 -7.43
CA ASN A 63 0.75 16.08 -6.78
C ASN A 63 1.30 15.19 -5.66
N TYR A 64 0.63 14.09 -5.30
CA TYR A 64 1.18 13.10 -4.37
C TYR A 64 2.06 12.08 -5.09
N PHE A 65 1.93 11.92 -6.40
CA PHE A 65 2.76 10.96 -7.12
C PHE A 65 4.18 11.51 -7.27
N PRO A 66 5.22 10.69 -7.00
CA PRO A 66 6.58 11.04 -7.37
C PRO A 66 6.65 11.37 -8.87
N PRO A 67 7.43 12.40 -9.28
CA PRO A 67 7.66 12.68 -10.68
C PRO A 67 8.12 11.43 -11.43
N CYS A 68 7.59 11.17 -12.62
CA CYS A 68 7.96 10.02 -13.44
C CYS A 68 7.75 8.64 -12.76
N THR A 69 6.73 8.52 -11.91
CA THR A 69 6.25 7.22 -11.41
C THR A 69 6.05 6.25 -12.58
N ASN A 70 6.67 5.07 -12.50
CA ASN A 70 6.71 4.10 -13.61
C ASN A 70 6.50 2.64 -13.17
N LYS A 71 6.32 2.39 -11.87
CA LYS A 71 5.99 1.08 -11.31
C LYS A 71 4.79 1.16 -10.38
N PHE A 72 4.03 0.07 -10.33
CA PHE A 72 2.84 -0.06 -9.51
C PHE A 72 2.69 -1.48 -8.97
N ASN A 73 2.27 -1.62 -7.72
CA ASN A 73 1.73 -2.87 -7.19
C ASN A 73 0.67 -2.58 -6.12
N ALA A 74 -0.15 -3.58 -5.82
CA ALA A 74 -1.16 -3.51 -4.77
C ALA A 74 -1.19 -4.79 -3.96
N PHE A 75 -1.57 -4.67 -2.69
CA PHE A 75 -1.60 -5.77 -1.73
C PHE A 75 -2.90 -5.78 -0.95
N ALA A 76 -3.28 -6.96 -0.47
CA ALA A 76 -4.36 -7.11 0.50
C ALA A 76 -3.84 -7.94 1.68
N ILE A 77 -4.09 -7.43 2.88
CA ILE A 77 -3.71 -8.09 4.13
C ILE A 77 -4.95 -8.25 5.00
N HIS A 78 -5.32 -9.49 5.31
CA HIS A 78 -6.54 -9.81 6.04
C HIS A 78 -6.39 -11.09 6.85
N GLY A 79 -7.37 -11.38 7.71
CA GLY A 79 -7.23 -12.40 8.75
C GLY A 79 -6.38 -11.92 9.94
N SER A 80 -6.10 -12.82 10.87
CA SER A 80 -5.39 -12.53 12.12
C SER A 80 -4.62 -13.75 12.61
N GLY A 81 -3.49 -13.54 13.29
CA GLY A 81 -2.65 -14.64 13.79
C GLY A 81 -2.18 -15.54 12.65
N GLU A 82 -2.31 -16.85 12.84
CA GLU A 82 -1.95 -17.88 11.85
C GLU A 82 -2.82 -17.83 10.58
N GLU A 83 -4.03 -17.29 10.68
CA GLU A 83 -4.96 -17.15 9.54
C GLU A 83 -4.71 -15.87 8.73
N ARG A 84 -3.65 -15.10 9.04
CA ARG A 84 -3.32 -13.87 8.32
C ARG A 84 -2.80 -14.19 6.92
N LYS A 85 -3.44 -13.60 5.92
CA LYS A 85 -3.13 -13.75 4.50
C LYS A 85 -2.53 -12.47 3.95
N TYR A 86 -1.58 -12.65 3.04
CA TYR A 86 -0.94 -11.60 2.27
C TYR A 86 -1.11 -11.93 0.80
N GLU A 87 -1.77 -11.03 0.07
CA GLU A 87 -2.04 -11.18 -1.35
C GLU A 87 -1.42 -10.00 -2.09
N ALA A 88 -0.97 -10.24 -3.33
CA ALA A 88 -0.35 -9.23 -4.18
C ALA A 88 -0.98 -9.28 -5.58
N LEU A 89 -1.19 -8.10 -6.18
CA LEU A 89 -1.69 -8.00 -7.55
C LEU A 89 -0.65 -8.53 -8.55
N TYR A 90 0.60 -8.07 -8.41
CA TYR A 90 1.74 -8.62 -9.13
C TYR A 90 2.58 -9.49 -8.20
N PRO A 91 2.97 -10.71 -8.62
CA PRO A 91 3.72 -11.62 -7.78
C PRO A 91 5.02 -11.00 -7.26
N VAL A 92 5.27 -11.17 -5.96
CA VAL A 92 6.57 -10.86 -5.38
C VAL A 92 7.58 -11.90 -5.88
N PRO A 93 8.73 -11.50 -6.45
CA PRO A 93 9.71 -12.44 -6.98
C PRO A 93 10.21 -13.39 -5.89
N ARG A 94 9.93 -14.69 -6.04
CA ARG A 94 10.24 -15.69 -5.01
C ARG A 94 11.73 -15.77 -4.65
N HIS A 95 12.61 -15.45 -5.59
CA HIS A 95 14.06 -15.48 -5.38
C HIS A 95 14.56 -14.30 -4.52
N GLU A 96 13.73 -13.28 -4.29
CA GLU A 96 14.01 -12.17 -3.39
C GLU A 96 13.53 -12.45 -1.96
N LEU A 97 12.74 -13.52 -1.77
CA LEU A 97 12.22 -13.92 -0.47
C LEU A 97 13.18 -14.89 0.22
N GLN A 98 13.47 -14.63 1.50
CA GLN A 98 14.22 -15.55 2.35
C GLN A 98 13.27 -16.52 3.07
N GLU A 99 13.73 -17.75 3.33
CA GLU A 99 12.95 -18.71 4.11
C GLU A 99 12.69 -18.16 5.53
N GLY A 100 11.42 -18.16 5.94
CA GLY A 100 11.01 -17.58 7.23
C GLY A 100 10.97 -16.05 7.26
N GLN A 101 11.19 -15.35 6.13
CA GLN A 101 11.05 -13.90 6.06
C GLN A 101 9.64 -13.48 6.47
N LYS A 102 9.58 -12.61 7.48
CA LYS A 102 8.35 -11.96 7.90
C LYS A 102 8.14 -10.66 7.10
N PRO A 103 6.91 -10.15 7.03
CA PRO A 103 6.66 -8.81 6.50
C PRO A 103 7.57 -7.80 7.19
N ASP A 104 7.97 -6.81 6.42
CA ASP A 104 8.72 -5.68 6.90
C ASP A 104 7.87 -4.89 7.93
N LEU A 105 8.20 -4.98 9.23
CA LEU A 105 7.56 -4.22 10.33
C LEU A 105 8.02 -2.76 10.38
#